data_AF-A0A9P7YHR2-F1
#
_entry.id   AF-A0A9P7YHR2-F1
#
_cell.length_a   1.000
_cell.length_b   1.000
_cell.length_c   1.000
_cell.angle_alpha   90.00
_cell.angle_beta   90.00
_cell.angle_gamma   90.00
#
_symmetry.space_group_name_H-M   'P 1'
#
loop_
_entity.id
_entity.type
_entity.pdbx_description
1 polymer ?
#
loop_
_entity_poly.entity_id
_entity_poly.type
_entity_poly.pdbx_seq_one_letter_code
_entity_poly.pdbx_strand_id
1 'polypeptide(L)'
;MSKHKGMYYDAIGKVFEKWSSEGELNNTFPAKIGADTCQQKDKIGNHVRANVQGKVVQNIDGLEGTGIRSNTQATLLHVSASSLSAAHHLRKVSFCNDNEKGVFTKDLRITVYTTCQASYVQGIRILDVADKENKWAINYHNIVQIWKAGCNIQLGHIHTLLGGIFHPNSENHNLFH
;
A
#
# COMPACT_ATOMS: atom_id res chain seq x y z
N MET A 1 -6.99 24.99 14.55
CA MET A 1 -6.31 23.67 14.52
C MET A 1 -7.24 22.65 13.91
N SER A 2 -6.94 22.17 12.71
CA SER A 2 -7.74 21.16 12.02
C SER A 2 -7.52 19.79 12.66
N LYS A 3 -8.61 19.17 13.12
CA LYS A 3 -8.64 17.84 13.73
C LYS A 3 -9.26 16.88 12.71
N HIS A 4 -8.69 15.69 12.55
CA HIS A 4 -9.30 14.61 11.78
C HIS A 4 -9.49 13.41 12.72
N LYS A 5 -10.73 12.93 12.85
CA LYS A 5 -11.13 11.87 13.79
C LYS A 5 -10.66 12.06 15.25
N GLY A 6 -10.58 13.31 15.70
CA GLY A 6 -10.21 13.66 17.08
C GLY A 6 -8.71 13.73 17.37
N MET A 7 -7.85 13.40 16.40
CA MET A 7 -6.40 13.60 16.50
C MET A 7 -5.96 14.84 15.73
N TYR A 8 -4.91 15.50 16.24
CA TYR A 8 -4.22 16.57 15.53
C TYR A 8 -3.36 15.98 14.41
N TYR A 9 -3.23 16.68 13.29
CA TYR A 9 -2.40 16.21 12.17
C TYR A 9 -0.95 15.91 12.57
N ASP A 10 -0.36 16.74 13.44
CA ASP A 10 0.96 16.47 14.03
C ASP A 10 1.01 15.13 14.77
N ALA A 11 -0.04 14.75 15.50
CA ALA A 11 -0.11 13.48 16.23
C ALA A 11 -0.24 12.28 15.28
N ILE A 12 -1.00 12.42 14.19
CA ILE A 12 -1.12 11.41 13.14
C ILE A 12 0.23 11.24 12.42
N GLY A 13 0.91 12.35 12.12
CA GLY A 13 2.24 12.35 11.52
C GLY A 13 3.24 11.55 12.34
N LYS A 14 3.29 11.79 13.65
CA LYS A 14 4.15 11.04 14.59
C LYS A 14 3.83 9.54 14.64
N VAL A 15 2.56 9.15 14.51
CA VAL A 15 2.18 7.72 14.44
C VAL A 15 2.74 7.07 13.18
N PHE A 16 2.58 7.72 12.02
CA PHE A 16 3.14 7.22 10.76
C PHE A 16 4.67 7.23 10.74
N GLU A 17 5.30 8.23 11.34
CA GLU A 17 6.75 8.28 11.52
C GLU A 17 7.23 7.07 12.34
N LYS A 18 6.58 6.81 13.48
CA LYS A 18 6.87 5.63 14.30
C LYS A 18 6.67 4.31 13.54
N TRP A 19 5.61 4.20 12.74
CA TRP A 19 5.38 3.00 11.93
C TRP A 19 6.44 2.84 10.84
N SER A 20 6.94 3.95 10.29
CA SER A 20 7.97 3.93 9.25
C SER A 20 9.37 3.60 9.79
N SER A 21 9.63 3.84 11.08
CA SER A 21 10.92 3.61 11.72
C SER A 21 11.03 2.25 12.41
N GLU A 22 9.92 1.68 12.87
CA GLU A 22 9.91 0.49 13.73
C GLU A 22 8.86 -0.55 13.33
N GLY A 23 9.14 -1.81 13.61
CA GLY A 23 8.20 -2.92 13.45
C GLY A 23 8.01 -3.38 12.00
N GLU A 24 6.85 -3.99 11.74
CA GLU A 24 6.51 -4.64 10.48
C GLU A 24 6.30 -3.66 9.30
N LEU A 25 6.08 -2.38 9.60
CA LEU A 25 5.96 -1.30 8.62
C LEU A 25 7.26 -0.49 8.47
N ASN A 26 8.38 -0.95 9.05
CA ASN A 26 9.66 -0.29 8.89
C ASN A 26 10.04 -0.16 7.40
N ASN A 27 10.63 0.99 7.06
CA ASN A 27 11.09 1.32 5.72
C ASN A 27 9.95 1.27 4.67
N THR A 28 8.74 1.65 5.09
CA THR A 28 7.56 1.76 4.20
C THR A 28 7.49 3.16 3.62
N PHE A 29 7.73 3.30 2.32
CA PHE A 29 7.74 4.59 1.65
C PHE A 29 6.39 5.34 1.76
N PRO A 30 5.22 4.69 1.55
CA PRO A 30 3.92 5.33 1.77
C PRO A 30 3.69 5.87 3.19
N ALA A 31 4.21 5.20 4.22
CA ALA A 31 4.09 5.66 5.60
C ALA A 31 4.92 6.92 5.83
N LYS A 32 6.14 6.98 5.27
CA LYS A 32 7.02 8.13 5.35
C LYS A 32 6.41 9.39 4.72
N ILE A 33 5.96 9.30 3.47
CA ILE A 33 5.31 10.45 2.81
C ILE A 33 3.99 10.84 3.50
N GLY A 34 3.30 9.87 4.10
CA GLY A 34 2.11 10.11 4.90
C GLY A 34 2.42 10.93 6.15
N ALA A 35 3.51 10.60 6.84
CA ALA A 35 4.02 11.35 7.99
C ALA A 35 4.39 12.79 7.59
N ASP A 36 5.17 12.96 6.52
CA ASP A 36 5.61 14.26 6.01
C ASP A 36 4.40 15.13 5.62
N THR A 37 3.44 14.56 4.88
CA THR A 37 2.23 15.28 4.44
C THR A 37 1.37 15.72 5.62
N CYS A 38 1.27 14.91 6.67
CA CYS A 38 0.53 15.27 7.87
C CYS A 38 1.21 16.42 8.65
N GLN A 39 2.54 16.50 8.61
CA GLN A 39 3.31 17.52 9.33
C GLN A 39 3.56 18.79 8.52
N GLN A 40 3.38 18.75 7.20
CA GLN A 40 3.60 19.89 6.32
C GLN A 40 2.69 21.09 6.66
N LYS A 41 3.32 22.25 6.86
CA LYS A 41 2.66 23.54 7.12
C LYS A 41 2.88 24.50 5.94
N ASP A 42 1.92 25.38 5.72
CA ASP A 42 2.01 26.47 4.75
C ASP A 42 2.84 27.64 5.31
N LYS A 43 3.03 28.69 4.50
CA LYS A 43 3.78 29.91 4.90
C LYS A 43 3.16 30.65 6.09
N ILE A 44 1.89 30.36 6.43
CA ILE A 44 1.09 31.00 7.47
C ILE A 44 1.05 30.11 8.73
N GLY A 45 1.59 28.88 8.67
CA GLY A 45 1.64 27.92 9.77
C GLY A 45 0.46 26.95 9.84
N ASN A 46 -0.47 26.97 8.87
CA ASN A 46 -1.58 26.03 8.80
C ASN A 46 -1.17 24.74 8.09
N HIS A 47 -1.76 23.60 8.49
CA HIS A 47 -1.52 22.34 7.79
C HIS A 47 -2.04 22.39 6.35
N VAL A 48 -1.16 22.10 5.39
CA VAL A 48 -1.50 22.13 3.95
C VAL A 48 -2.67 21.19 3.65
N ARG A 49 -2.71 20.02 4.31
CA ARG A 49 -3.77 19.02 4.18
C ARG A 49 -5.16 19.53 4.58
N ALA A 50 -5.26 20.56 5.42
CA ALA A 50 -6.55 21.14 5.78
C ALA A 50 -7.24 21.84 4.58
N ASN A 51 -6.45 22.24 3.59
CA ASN A 51 -6.91 23.00 2.42
C ASN A 51 -6.98 22.16 1.14
N VAL A 52 -6.55 20.89 1.17
CA VAL A 52 -6.59 19.98 0.02
C VAL A 52 -7.93 19.25 0.02
N GLN A 53 -8.73 19.41 -1.04
CA GLN A 53 -9.97 18.64 -1.22
C GLN A 53 -9.65 17.14 -1.27
N GLY A 54 -10.46 16.32 -0.60
CA GLY A 54 -10.37 14.85 -0.61
C GLY A 54 -10.75 14.21 -1.95
N LYS A 55 -10.38 14.84 -3.07
CA LYS A 55 -10.53 14.30 -4.42
C LYS A 55 -9.23 13.60 -4.77
N VAL A 56 -9.28 12.28 -4.91
CA VAL A 56 -8.17 11.53 -5.50
C VAL A 56 -8.17 11.84 -6.99
N VAL A 57 -7.25 12.69 -7.44
CA VAL A 57 -7.17 13.22 -8.82
C VAL A 57 -6.94 12.12 -9.87
N GLN A 58 -6.43 10.95 -9.45
CA GLN A 58 -6.02 9.83 -10.32
C GLN A 58 -7.11 9.26 -11.26
N ASN A 59 -8.37 9.69 -11.18
CA ASN A 59 -9.46 9.20 -12.04
C ASN A 59 -10.25 10.31 -12.77
N ILE A 60 -9.90 11.59 -12.61
CA ILE A 60 -10.68 12.71 -13.19
C ILE A 60 -10.25 12.98 -14.64
N ASP A 61 -8.98 12.74 -14.99
CA ASP A 61 -8.41 13.01 -16.31
C ASP A 61 -8.21 11.76 -17.18
N GLY A 62 -8.38 10.56 -16.61
CA GLY A 62 -8.18 9.28 -17.31
C GLY A 62 -6.71 8.97 -17.65
N LEU A 63 -5.75 9.73 -17.14
CA LEU A 63 -4.33 9.62 -17.51
C LEU A 63 -3.62 8.44 -16.84
N GLU A 64 -4.15 7.92 -15.73
CA GLU A 64 -3.57 6.78 -15.00
C GLU A 64 -4.54 5.59 -14.85
N GLY A 65 -4.40 4.58 -15.72
CA GLY A 65 -5.28 3.40 -15.80
C GLY A 65 -4.69 2.09 -15.23
N THR A 66 -3.50 2.12 -14.64
CA THR A 66 -2.76 0.91 -14.23
C THR A 66 -3.52 0.07 -13.19
N GLY A 67 -4.22 0.70 -12.27
CA GLY A 67 -5.08 0.02 -11.29
C GLY A 67 -6.30 -0.67 -11.93
N ILE A 68 -6.83 -0.11 -13.02
CA ILE A 68 -7.92 -0.73 -13.79
C ILE A 68 -7.37 -1.95 -14.53
N ARG A 69 -6.27 -1.78 -15.27
CA ARG A 69 -5.62 -2.86 -16.03
C ARG A 69 -5.26 -4.05 -15.15
N SER A 70 -4.76 -3.82 -13.94
CA SER A 70 -4.40 -4.89 -13.00
C SER A 70 -5.63 -5.70 -12.54
N ASN A 71 -6.74 -5.02 -12.23
CA ASN A 71 -7.99 -5.70 -11.85
C ASN A 71 -8.66 -6.40 -13.05
N THR A 72 -8.60 -5.81 -14.24
CA THR A 72 -9.05 -6.47 -15.48
C THR A 72 -8.24 -7.74 -15.73
N GLN A 73 -6.91 -7.69 -15.61
CA GLN A 73 -6.05 -8.86 -15.78
C GLN A 73 -6.38 -9.94 -14.74
N ALA A 74 -6.55 -9.57 -13.47
CA ALA A 74 -6.95 -10.52 -12.43
C ALA A 74 -8.25 -11.25 -12.79
N THR A 75 -9.23 -10.52 -13.34
CA THR A 75 -10.51 -11.07 -13.78
C THR A 75 -10.33 -12.01 -14.96
N LEU A 76 -9.57 -11.60 -15.98
CA LEU A 76 -9.30 -12.41 -17.17
C LEU A 76 -8.59 -13.72 -16.83
N LEU A 77 -7.69 -13.69 -15.85
CA LEU A 77 -6.92 -14.85 -15.39
C LEU A 77 -7.65 -15.68 -14.31
N HIS A 78 -8.89 -15.33 -13.95
CA HIS A 78 -9.64 -15.96 -12.86
C HIS A 78 -8.87 -16.00 -11.51
N VAL A 79 -8.08 -14.96 -11.21
CA VAL A 79 -7.35 -14.80 -9.95
C VAL A 79 -8.08 -13.84 -9.03
N SER A 80 -8.35 -14.26 -7.80
CA SER A 80 -8.97 -13.37 -6.79
C SER A 80 -8.01 -12.26 -6.37
N ALA A 81 -8.46 -11.01 -6.51
CA ALA A 81 -7.69 -9.79 -6.22
C ALA A 81 -8.53 -8.80 -5.40
N SER A 82 -9.15 -9.29 -4.32
CA SER A 82 -10.13 -8.52 -3.53
C SER A 82 -9.55 -7.24 -2.92
N SER A 83 -8.29 -7.25 -2.48
CA SER A 83 -7.64 -6.08 -1.86
C SER A 83 -7.29 -5.02 -2.91
N LEU A 84 -6.82 -5.45 -4.10
CA LEU A 84 -6.57 -4.57 -5.24
C LEU A 84 -7.87 -3.94 -5.78
N SER A 85 -8.95 -4.73 -5.80
CA SER A 85 -10.28 -4.26 -6.16
C SER A 85 -10.82 -3.27 -5.14
N ALA A 86 -10.75 -3.58 -3.85
CA ALA A 86 -11.20 -2.67 -2.78
C ALA A 86 -10.43 -1.34 -2.82
N ALA A 87 -9.10 -1.37 -3.03
CA ALA A 87 -8.29 -0.17 -3.18
C ALA A 87 -8.75 0.71 -4.36
N HIS A 88 -9.15 0.11 -5.48
CA HIS A 88 -9.71 0.85 -6.61
C HIS A 88 -11.08 1.47 -6.28
N HIS A 89 -11.97 0.72 -5.60
CA HIS A 89 -13.30 1.21 -5.22
C HIS A 89 -13.24 2.35 -4.20
N LEU A 90 -12.33 2.29 -3.22
CA LEU A 90 -12.15 3.36 -2.23
C LEU A 90 -11.76 4.71 -2.86
N ARG A 91 -11.14 4.70 -4.05
CA ARG A 91 -10.88 5.94 -4.82
C ARG A 91 -12.15 6.58 -5.36
N LYS A 92 -13.20 5.79 -5.63
CA LYS A 92 -14.51 6.27 -6.11
C LYS A 92 -15.44 6.64 -4.96
N VAL A 93 -15.35 5.89 -3.85
CA VAL A 93 -16.15 6.09 -2.64
C VAL A 93 -15.38 6.99 -1.66
N SER A 94 -15.07 8.23 -2.07
CA SER A 94 -14.51 9.22 -1.14
C SER A 94 -15.63 9.93 -0.38
N PHE A 95 -16.42 9.19 0.41
CA PHE A 95 -17.36 9.73 1.41
C PHE A 95 -17.84 8.63 2.36
N CYS A 96 -17.52 8.72 3.65
CA CYS A 96 -18.29 8.11 4.74
C CYS A 96 -18.24 9.04 5.96
N ASN A 97 -19.42 9.33 6.52
CA ASN A 97 -19.59 10.17 7.72
C ASN A 97 -19.11 9.45 8.98
N ASP A 98 -18.48 10.22 9.86
CA ASP A 98 -17.79 9.80 11.08
C ASP A 98 -18.72 9.67 12.28
N ASN A 99 -18.76 8.52 12.98
CA ASN A 99 -19.34 8.44 14.32
C ASN A 99 -18.70 7.45 15.31
N GLU A 100 -17.58 6.80 15.00
CA GLU A 100 -16.91 5.93 15.99
C GLU A 100 -15.49 6.40 16.29
N LYS A 101 -15.29 6.82 17.54
CA LYS A 101 -14.00 7.26 18.09
C LYS A 101 -13.58 6.30 19.20
N GLY A 102 -12.35 5.82 19.08
CA GLY A 102 -11.55 5.36 20.21
C GLY A 102 -11.53 3.85 20.41
N VAL A 103 -10.54 3.20 19.77
CA VAL A 103 -9.61 2.13 20.23
C VAL A 103 -8.98 1.61 18.92
N PHE A 104 -7.94 2.28 18.37
CA PHE A 104 -7.66 2.07 16.94
C PHE A 104 -6.23 2.38 16.46
N THR A 105 -5.17 2.13 17.25
CA THR A 105 -3.79 2.35 16.78
C THR A 105 -3.00 1.06 16.58
N LYS A 106 -3.07 0.10 17.50
CA LYS A 106 -2.36 -1.19 17.34
C LYS A 106 -3.07 -2.12 16.35
N ASP A 107 -4.37 -2.33 16.52
CA ASP A 107 -5.16 -3.17 15.62
C ASP A 107 -5.21 -2.61 14.21
N LEU A 108 -5.23 -1.27 14.08
CA LEU A 108 -5.11 -0.60 12.80
C LEU A 108 -3.75 -0.87 12.15
N ARG A 109 -2.64 -0.80 12.90
CA ARG A 109 -1.30 -1.07 12.36
C ARG A 109 -1.20 -2.49 11.79
N ILE A 110 -1.70 -3.47 12.55
CA ILE A 110 -1.74 -4.87 12.12
C ILE A 110 -2.65 -5.02 10.90
N THR A 111 -3.84 -4.41 10.91
CA THR A 111 -4.78 -4.45 9.78
C THR A 111 -4.19 -3.86 8.50
N VAL A 112 -3.46 -2.75 8.60
CA VAL A 112 -2.76 -2.14 7.47
C VAL A 112 -1.69 -3.09 6.95
N TYR A 113 -0.86 -3.64 7.85
CA TYR A 113 0.19 -4.58 7.47
C TYR A 113 -0.37 -5.84 6.77
N THR A 114 -1.40 -6.48 7.35
CA THR A 114 -2.01 -7.69 6.78
C THR A 114 -2.67 -7.41 5.43
N THR A 115 -3.31 -6.24 5.27
CA THR A 115 -3.88 -5.83 3.99
C THR A 115 -2.79 -5.60 2.92
N CYS A 116 -1.66 -4.99 3.30
CA CYS A 116 -0.51 -4.83 2.41
C CYS A 116 0.06 -6.20 1.99
N GLN A 117 0.26 -7.11 2.94
CA GLN A 117 0.73 -8.47 2.66
C GLN A 117 -0.20 -9.22 1.72
N ALA A 118 -1.52 -9.19 1.98
CA ALA A 118 -2.52 -9.80 1.10
C ALA A 118 -2.48 -9.23 -0.32
N SER A 119 -2.32 -7.90 -0.45
CA SER A 119 -2.22 -7.23 -1.75
C SER A 119 -0.97 -7.67 -2.54
N TYR A 120 0.16 -7.85 -1.86
CA TYR A 120 1.39 -8.37 -2.47
C TYR A 120 1.20 -9.79 -2.99
N VAL A 121 0.62 -10.65 -2.17
CA VAL A 121 0.39 -12.05 -2.54
C VAL A 121 -0.58 -12.16 -3.72
N GLN A 122 -1.67 -11.37 -3.72
CA GLN A 122 -2.59 -11.30 -4.85
C GLN A 122 -1.89 -10.84 -6.13
N GLY A 123 -1.05 -9.80 -6.04
CA GLY A 123 -0.27 -9.29 -7.18
C GLY A 123 0.71 -10.33 -7.74
N ILE A 124 1.46 -11.01 -6.88
CA ILE A 124 2.40 -12.06 -7.31
C ILE A 124 1.66 -13.24 -7.93
N ARG A 125 0.47 -13.60 -7.44
CA ARG A 125 -0.33 -14.66 -8.05
C ARG A 125 -0.80 -14.29 -9.46
N ILE A 126 -1.19 -13.03 -9.70
CA ILE A 126 -1.53 -12.54 -11.04
C ILE A 126 -0.30 -12.67 -11.96
N LEU A 127 0.89 -12.29 -11.47
CA LEU A 127 2.14 -12.41 -12.23
C LEU A 127 2.51 -13.88 -12.53
N ASP A 128 2.32 -14.79 -11.58
CA ASP A 128 2.57 -16.24 -11.75
C ASP A 128 1.70 -16.87 -12.83
N VAL A 129 0.41 -16.54 -12.85
CA VAL A 129 -0.49 -17.05 -13.89
C VAL A 129 -0.12 -16.45 -15.26
N ALA A 130 0.15 -15.14 -15.31
CA ALA A 130 0.55 -14.48 -16.55
C ALA A 130 1.89 -14.98 -17.10
N ASP A 131 2.87 -15.23 -16.24
CA ASP A 131 4.18 -15.77 -16.63
C ASP A 131 4.05 -17.13 -17.32
N LYS A 132 3.20 -18.01 -16.77
CA LYS A 132 2.94 -19.35 -17.32
C LYS A 132 2.22 -19.29 -18.67
N GLU A 133 1.20 -18.45 -18.80
CA GLU A 133 0.44 -18.31 -20.05
C GLU A 133 1.30 -17.73 -21.18
N ASN A 134 2.11 -16.71 -20.85
CA ASN A 134 2.90 -15.98 -21.84
C ASN A 134 4.33 -16.54 -22.01
N LYS A 135 4.72 -17.51 -21.20
CA LYS A 135 6.04 -18.17 -21.21
C LYS A 135 7.19 -17.16 -21.08
N TRP A 136 7.06 -16.20 -20.17
CA TRP A 136 8.08 -15.16 -19.97
C TRP A 136 9.32 -15.66 -19.21
N ALA A 137 9.20 -16.75 -18.45
CA ALA A 137 10.26 -17.31 -17.62
C ALA A 137 10.82 -16.28 -16.63
N ILE A 138 9.91 -15.62 -15.90
CA ILE A 138 10.24 -14.52 -15.00
C ILE A 138 11.13 -15.00 -13.83
N ASN A 139 12.19 -14.24 -13.56
CA ASN A 139 12.99 -14.40 -12.35
C ASN A 139 12.40 -13.56 -11.20
N TYR A 140 11.57 -14.18 -10.36
CA TYR A 140 10.92 -13.53 -9.23
C TYR A 140 11.91 -12.99 -8.18
N HIS A 141 13.08 -13.63 -8.01
CA HIS A 141 14.13 -13.12 -7.13
C HIS A 141 14.54 -11.70 -7.54
N ASN A 142 14.85 -11.53 -8.82
CA ASN A 142 15.30 -10.24 -9.37
C ASN A 142 14.20 -9.19 -9.28
N ILE A 143 12.93 -9.55 -9.53
CA ILE A 143 11.80 -8.63 -9.38
C ILE A 143 11.72 -8.11 -7.95
N VAL A 144 11.79 -8.99 -6.95
CA VAL A 144 11.71 -8.58 -5.54
C VAL A 144 12.89 -7.69 -5.15
N GLN A 145 14.10 -7.95 -5.66
CA GLN A 145 15.26 -7.07 -5.42
C GLN A 145 15.06 -5.67 -6.00
N ILE A 146 14.46 -5.57 -7.19
CA ILE A 146 14.12 -4.26 -7.79
C ILE A 146 13.09 -3.54 -6.92
N TRP A 147 12.12 -4.24 -6.35
CA TRP A 147 11.11 -3.60 -5.48
C TRP A 147 11.66 -3.14 -4.13
N LYS A 148 12.78 -3.69 -3.65
CA LYS A 148 13.39 -3.28 -2.37
C LYS A 148 13.84 -1.82 -2.34
N ALA A 149 14.13 -1.22 -3.49
CA ALA A 149 14.60 0.16 -3.56
C ALA A 149 14.11 0.88 -4.82
N GLY A 150 13.79 2.17 -4.67
CA GLY A 150 13.50 3.05 -5.81
C GLY A 150 12.08 2.97 -6.37
N CYS A 151 11.20 2.15 -5.79
CA CYS A 151 9.80 2.07 -6.18
C CYS A 151 8.85 2.58 -5.07
N ASN A 152 7.69 3.12 -5.46
CA ASN A 152 6.71 3.69 -4.54
C ASN A 152 6.03 2.66 -3.63
N ILE A 153 6.19 1.36 -3.91
CA ILE A 153 5.61 0.26 -3.13
C ILE A 153 6.59 -0.30 -2.09
N GLN A 154 7.74 0.36 -1.86
CA GLN A 154 8.76 -0.09 -0.92
C GLN A 154 8.20 -0.39 0.47
N LEU A 155 8.38 -1.64 0.92
CA LEU A 155 7.91 -2.21 2.19
C LEU A 155 8.98 -3.18 2.71
N GLY A 156 9.84 -2.70 3.62
CA GLY A 156 11.06 -3.41 4.01
C GLY A 156 10.83 -4.83 4.52
N HIS A 157 9.86 -5.02 5.41
CA HIS A 157 9.58 -6.34 6.00
C HIS A 157 9.05 -7.35 4.95
N ILE A 158 8.07 -6.94 4.14
CA ILE A 158 7.47 -7.81 3.11
C ILE A 158 8.52 -8.20 2.07
N HIS A 159 9.36 -7.27 1.62
CA HIS A 159 10.40 -7.58 0.63
C HIS A 159 11.51 -8.47 1.17
N THR A 160 11.77 -8.40 2.47
CA THR A 160 12.69 -9.33 3.14
C THR A 160 12.12 -10.74 3.13
N LEU A 161 10.84 -10.90 3.51
CA LEU A 161 10.14 -12.19 3.45
C LEU A 161 10.12 -12.76 2.03
N LEU A 162 9.68 -11.98 1.05
CA LEU A 162 9.64 -12.40 -0.35
C LEU A 162 11.03 -12.72 -0.90
N GLY A 163 12.05 -11.96 -0.50
CA GLY A 163 13.42 -12.21 -0.92
C GLY A 163 13.97 -13.54 -0.41
N GLY A 164 13.53 -13.99 0.77
CA GLY A 164 13.81 -15.33 1.29
C GLY A 164 13.06 -16.42 0.52
N ILE A 165 11.76 -16.25 0.30
CA ILE A 165 10.90 -17.22 -0.41
C ILE A 165 11.38 -17.47 -1.86
N PHE A 166 11.72 -16.40 -2.57
CA PHE A 166 12.18 -16.46 -3.96
C PHE A 166 13.70 -16.56 -4.09
N HIS A 167 14.43 -16.83 -3.00
CA HIS A 167 15.86 -17.08 -3.12
C HIS A 167 16.11 -18.35 -3.96
N PRO A 168 17.13 -18.39 -4.85
CA PRO A 168 17.42 -19.57 -5.67
C PRO A 168 17.65 -20.86 -4.88
N ASN A 169 18.09 -20.73 -3.62
CA ASN A 169 18.34 -21.85 -2.70
C ASN A 169 17.18 -22.08 -1.70
N SER A 170 16.01 -21.47 -1.93
CA SER A 170 14.84 -21.66 -1.07
C SER A 170 14.17 -23.01 -1.36
N GLU A 171 13.94 -23.81 -0.32
CA GLU A 171 13.14 -25.04 -0.42
C GLU A 171 11.63 -24.75 -0.43
N ASN A 172 11.22 -23.54 -0.03
CA ASN A 172 9.83 -23.13 0.10
C ASN A 172 9.47 -22.05 -0.92
N HIS A 173 8.84 -22.45 -2.02
CA HIS A 173 8.31 -21.54 -3.05
C HIS A 173 6.84 -21.15 -2.81
N ASN A 174 6.23 -21.58 -1.70
CA ASN A 174 4.84 -21.29 -1.38
C ASN A 174 4.71 -20.03 -0.53
N LEU A 175 3.99 -19.03 -1.04
CA LEU A 175 3.70 -17.75 -0.35
C LEU A 175 2.78 -17.88 0.89
N PHE A 176 2.29 -19.08 1.20
CA PHE A 176 1.21 -19.32 2.17
C PHE A 176 1.50 -20.40 3.22
N HIS A 177 2.72 -20.96 3.27
CA HIS A 177 3.14 -21.88 4.33
C HIS A 177 4.20 -21.23 5.22
#